data_AF-A0A388PMS8-F1
#
_entry.id   AF-A0A388PMS8-F1
#
_cell.length_a   1.000
_cell.length_b   1.000
_cell.length_c   1.000
_cell.angle_alpha   90.00
_cell.angle_beta   90.00
_cell.angle_gamma   90.00
#
_symmetry.space_group_name_H-M   'P 1'
#
loop_
_entity.id
_entity.type
_entity.pdbx_description
1 polymer ?
#
loop_
_entity_poly.entity_id
_entity_poly.type
_entity_poly.pdbx_seq_one_letter_code
_entity_poly.pdbx_strand_id
1 'polypeptide(L)'
;MIRPVQIRWDERGRLWVACTPAYPQLQPGEHGRDFILVLEDADGDGKADKSWRFAEGLTMPLGFEFAPVEAGGGLYVVESTQLVHLPDRDADGKADGRTTILSGFGTGDTHQDANSLRWGPDGCLWFTQGYHIWSYVETPHGLAELNRSGVWRFNPRTLRLDSFLNESAAGLNCWGTAWDDQARCSTAAGPTMRCGIPRPGSSRRCMPKRSRPAWRTRGARAWSPRFSQQPPAGGTARGAAEEHLLH
;
A
#
# COMPACT_ATOMS: atom_id res chain seq x y z
N MET A 1 20.09 15.29 4.27
CA MET A 1 20.16 13.88 3.83
C MET A 1 19.05 13.65 2.80
N ILE A 2 19.34 13.04 1.64
CA ILE A 2 18.46 13.01 0.46
C ILE A 2 17.41 11.88 0.47
N ARG A 3 17.65 10.77 1.18
CA ARG A 3 16.68 9.65 1.36
C ARG A 3 15.97 9.20 0.07
N PRO A 4 16.70 8.53 -0.85
CA PRO A 4 16.10 8.03 -2.09
C PRO A 4 15.13 6.86 -1.83
N VAL A 5 14.02 6.81 -2.56
CA VAL A 5 12.99 5.76 -2.43
C VAL A 5 12.80 4.97 -3.71
N GLN A 6 12.69 5.67 -4.84
CA GLN A 6 12.51 5.06 -6.15
C GLN A 6 13.44 5.71 -7.15
N ILE A 7 13.91 4.91 -8.12
CA ILE A 7 14.70 5.39 -9.25
C ILE A 7 14.13 4.91 -10.58
N ARG A 8 14.31 5.71 -11.64
CA ARG A 8 13.97 5.37 -13.04
C ARG A 8 14.94 6.02 -14.01
N TRP A 9 15.16 5.36 -15.14
CA TRP A 9 15.93 5.91 -16.26
C TRP A 9 14.97 6.43 -17.32
N ASP A 10 15.24 7.61 -17.86
CA ASP A 10 14.54 8.09 -19.04
C ASP A 10 15.22 7.62 -20.34
N GLU A 11 14.57 7.89 -21.48
CA GLU A 11 15.04 7.54 -22.81
C GLU A 11 16.34 8.25 -23.21
N ARG A 12 16.71 9.32 -22.51
CA ARG A 12 17.95 10.09 -22.73
C ARG A 12 19.11 9.56 -21.88
N GLY A 13 18.89 8.52 -21.08
CA GLY A 13 19.90 7.97 -20.18
C GLY A 13 20.12 8.80 -18.91
N ARG A 14 19.17 9.65 -18.52
CA ARG A 14 19.23 10.38 -17.24
C ARG A 14 18.60 9.54 -16.13
N LEU A 15 19.17 9.61 -14.94
CA LEU A 15 18.65 8.92 -13.75
C LEU A 15 17.76 9.86 -12.93
N TRP A 16 16.52 9.46 -12.74
CA TRP A 16 15.50 10.16 -11.95
C TRP A 16 15.36 9.48 -10.60
N VAL A 17 15.29 10.26 -9.53
CA VAL A 17 15.30 9.78 -8.14
C VAL A 17 14.24 10.50 -7.32
N ALA A 18 13.28 9.75 -6.78
CA ALA A 18 12.36 10.27 -5.78
C ALA A 18 13.05 10.32 -4.41
N CYS A 19 13.05 11.49 -3.80
CA CYS A 19 13.78 11.77 -2.58
C CYS A 19 12.79 12.21 -1.49
N THR A 20 12.77 11.52 -0.34
CA THR A 20 11.89 11.85 0.79
C THR A 20 12.63 12.26 2.08
N PRO A 21 13.25 13.45 2.12
CA PRO A 21 13.77 14.00 3.37
C PRO A 21 12.71 14.13 4.47
N ALA A 22 11.43 14.31 4.16
CA ALA A 22 10.34 14.46 5.12
C ALA A 22 10.01 13.19 5.91
N TYR A 23 10.40 12.02 5.41
CA TYR A 23 10.15 10.74 6.06
C TYR A 23 10.77 10.67 7.48
N PRO A 24 10.07 10.08 8.49
CA PRO A 24 8.87 9.24 8.39
C PRO A 24 7.53 9.98 8.50
N GLN A 25 7.55 11.24 8.92
CA GLN A 25 6.36 12.07 9.02
C GLN A 25 6.71 13.55 8.88
N LEU A 26 5.86 14.30 8.19
CA LEU A 26 5.89 15.76 8.23
C LEU A 26 5.48 16.22 9.63
N GLN A 27 6.14 17.25 10.15
CA GLN A 27 5.68 17.88 11.38
C GLN A 27 4.44 18.75 11.09
N PRO A 28 3.53 18.93 12.06
CA PRO A 28 2.40 19.83 11.90
C PRO A 28 2.87 21.24 11.48
N GLY A 29 2.36 21.73 10.36
CA GLY A 29 2.73 23.04 9.80
C GLY A 29 3.93 23.03 8.84
N GLU A 30 4.60 21.89 8.65
CA GLU A 30 5.59 21.74 7.59
C GLU A 30 4.90 21.43 6.25
N HIS A 31 5.36 22.11 5.20
CA HIS A 31 4.99 21.80 3.83
C HIS A 31 5.96 20.76 3.25
N GLY A 32 5.47 19.99 2.27
CA GLY A 32 6.24 18.96 1.58
C GLY A 32 7.63 19.47 1.19
N ARG A 33 8.68 18.81 1.69
CA ARG A 33 10.09 19.15 1.43
C ARG A 33 10.77 18.12 0.54
N ASP A 34 9.96 17.23 -0.03
CA ASP A 34 10.40 16.15 -0.88
C ASP A 34 10.45 16.62 -2.33
N PHE A 35 11.29 15.96 -3.12
CA PHE A 35 11.60 16.40 -4.47
C PHE A 35 11.97 15.21 -5.36
N ILE A 36 11.88 15.44 -6.68
CA ILE A 36 12.41 14.54 -7.70
C ILE A 36 13.72 15.12 -8.21
N LEU A 37 14.81 14.37 -8.05
CA LEU A 37 16.15 14.72 -8.51
C LEU A 37 16.40 14.07 -9.87
N VAL A 38 17.00 14.81 -10.79
CA VAL A 38 17.48 14.30 -12.08
C VAL A 38 19.00 14.37 -12.07
N LEU A 39 19.64 13.30 -12.52
CA LEU A 39 21.07 13.14 -12.65
C LEU A 39 21.39 12.85 -14.12
N GLU A 40 22.27 13.63 -14.72
CA GLU A 40 22.74 13.47 -16.09
C GLU A 40 24.25 13.24 -16.08
N ASP A 41 24.67 12.13 -16.69
CA ASP A 41 26.05 11.82 -17.06
C ASP A 41 26.19 12.18 -18.54
N ALA A 42 26.92 13.27 -18.83
CA ALA A 42 27.04 13.83 -20.15
C ALA A 42 28.26 13.28 -20.92
N ASP A 43 29.25 12.73 -20.22
CA ASP A 43 30.48 12.19 -20.81
C ASP A 43 30.58 10.65 -20.81
N GLY A 44 29.65 9.98 -20.12
CA GLY A 44 29.54 8.53 -20.07
C GLY A 44 30.55 7.88 -19.14
N ASP A 45 31.15 8.62 -18.19
CA ASP A 45 32.14 8.10 -17.24
C ASP A 45 31.50 7.35 -16.04
N GLY A 46 30.17 7.32 -15.98
CA GLY A 46 29.38 6.69 -14.92
C GLY A 46 29.14 7.59 -13.71
N LYS A 47 29.52 8.87 -13.76
CA LYS A 47 29.23 9.87 -12.72
C LYS A 47 28.31 10.95 -13.27
N ALA A 48 27.44 11.45 -12.41
CA ALA A 48 26.56 12.55 -12.79
C ALA A 48 27.37 13.86 -12.89
N ASP A 49 27.41 14.46 -14.07
CA ASP A 49 27.97 15.80 -14.31
C ASP A 49 27.02 16.90 -13.89
N LYS A 50 25.72 16.66 -14.06
CA LYS A 50 24.67 17.61 -13.70
C LYS A 50 23.65 16.97 -12.79
N SER A 51 23.15 17.78 -11.87
CA SER A 51 22.00 17.44 -11.05
C SER A 51 21.09 18.64 -10.87
N TRP A 52 19.79 18.42 -10.97
CA TRP A 52 18.79 19.44 -10.70
C TRP A 52 17.50 18.80 -10.19
N ARG A 53 16.63 19.60 -9.59
CA ARG A 53 15.34 19.15 -9.11
C ARG A 53 14.29 19.43 -10.18
N PHE A 54 13.62 18.38 -10.64
CA PHE A 54 12.51 18.47 -11.59
C PHE A 54 11.26 19.03 -10.92
N ALA A 55 10.96 18.54 -9.72
CA ALA A 55 9.83 18.96 -8.90
C ALA A 55 10.23 19.04 -7.44
N GLU A 56 9.68 20.03 -6.73
CA GLU A 56 9.85 20.27 -5.30
C GLU A 56 8.47 20.45 -4.64
N GLY A 57 8.42 20.48 -3.31
CA GLY A 57 7.15 20.70 -2.61
C GLY A 57 6.30 19.44 -2.46
N LEU A 58 6.86 18.26 -2.75
CA LEU A 58 6.13 16.99 -2.70
C LEU A 58 6.01 16.48 -1.27
N THR A 59 4.98 15.67 -1.03
CA THR A 59 4.77 15.01 0.27
C THR A 59 4.92 13.51 0.13
N MET A 60 6.08 12.98 0.52
CA MET A 60 6.37 11.54 0.51
C MET A 60 6.09 10.88 -0.84
N PRO A 61 6.83 11.25 -1.91
CA PRO A 61 6.70 10.66 -3.23
C PRO A 61 7.31 9.25 -3.21
N LEU A 62 6.48 8.23 -2.95
CA LEU A 62 6.91 6.82 -2.85
C LEU A 62 6.77 6.06 -4.17
N GLY A 63 6.17 6.69 -5.17
CA GLY A 63 5.88 6.11 -6.48
C GLY A 63 6.05 7.15 -7.58
N PHE A 64 6.77 6.88 -8.66
CA PHE A 64 6.67 7.70 -9.87
C PHE A 64 6.93 6.93 -11.17
N GLU A 65 6.36 7.44 -12.28
CA GLU A 65 6.61 6.98 -13.65
C GLU A 65 6.50 8.13 -14.66
N PHE A 66 7.11 7.96 -15.82
CA PHE A 66 7.01 8.93 -16.91
C PHE A 66 5.59 9.00 -17.47
N ALA A 67 5.08 10.22 -17.62
CA ALA A 67 3.81 10.45 -18.28
C ALA A 67 4.02 10.58 -19.81
N PRO A 68 3.11 10.03 -20.64
CA PRO A 68 3.20 10.15 -22.09
C PRO A 68 3.15 11.61 -22.54
N VAL A 69 3.79 11.91 -23.67
CA VAL A 69 3.81 13.28 -24.24
C VAL A 69 2.38 13.75 -24.56
N GLU A 70 1.49 12.84 -24.96
CA GLU A 70 0.08 13.12 -25.24
C GLU A 70 -0.70 13.54 -23.98
N ALA A 71 -0.22 13.15 -22.79
CA ALA A 71 -0.77 13.59 -21.51
C ALA A 71 -0.14 14.92 -21.04
N GLY A 72 0.81 15.49 -21.78
CA GLY A 72 1.58 16.68 -21.40
C GLY A 72 2.96 16.40 -20.83
N GLY A 73 3.49 15.19 -21.03
CA GLY A 73 4.84 14.81 -20.60
C GLY A 73 5.05 14.82 -19.08
N GLY A 74 6.31 14.83 -18.66
CA GLY A 74 6.69 14.88 -17.25
C GLY A 74 6.44 13.56 -16.50
N LEU A 75 5.87 13.64 -15.29
CA LEU A 75 5.76 12.50 -14.37
C LEU A 75 4.35 12.31 -13.79
N TYR A 76 3.94 11.06 -13.66
CA TYR A 76 2.95 10.63 -12.68
C TYR A 76 3.65 10.31 -11.37
N VAL A 77 3.16 10.85 -10.25
CA VAL A 77 3.75 10.65 -8.92
C VAL A 77 2.66 10.27 -7.93
N VAL A 78 2.87 9.19 -7.18
CA VAL A 78 2.08 8.85 -6.01
C VAL A 78 2.76 9.51 -4.80
N GLU A 79 2.07 10.48 -4.21
CA GLU A 79 2.51 11.20 -3.03
C GLU A 79 1.45 11.06 -1.93
N SER A 80 1.81 10.43 -0.82
CA SER A 80 0.93 10.19 0.34
C SER A 80 -0.50 9.72 -0.04
N THR A 81 -1.50 10.59 0.03
CA THR A 81 -2.93 10.29 -0.23
C THR A 81 -3.36 10.44 -1.69
N GLN A 82 -2.46 10.82 -2.60
CA GLN A 82 -2.80 11.27 -3.96
C GLN A 82 -1.92 10.65 -5.05
N LEU A 83 -2.50 10.50 -6.24
CA LEU A 83 -1.77 10.35 -7.50
C LEU A 83 -1.85 11.68 -8.24
N VAL A 84 -0.71 12.30 -8.48
CA VAL A 84 -0.58 13.59 -9.16
C VAL A 84 0.13 13.44 -10.50
N HIS A 85 -0.14 14.37 -11.41
CA HIS A 85 0.60 14.55 -12.65
C HIS A 85 1.33 15.89 -12.61
N LEU A 86 2.61 15.81 -12.92
CA LEU A 86 3.57 16.90 -13.00
C LEU A 86 3.99 17.04 -14.46
N PRO A 87 3.25 17.82 -15.28
CA PRO A 87 3.56 18.00 -16.69
C PRO A 87 4.86 18.78 -16.90
N ASP A 88 5.52 18.50 -18.03
CA ASP A 88 6.70 19.21 -18.55
C ASP A 88 6.43 19.42 -20.05
N ARG A 89 5.65 20.47 -20.34
CA ARG A 89 5.08 20.74 -21.68
C ARG A 89 6.07 21.46 -22.58
N ASP A 90 6.99 22.22 -22.01
CA ASP A 90 8.04 22.92 -22.75
C ASP A 90 9.35 22.12 -22.83
N ALA A 91 9.42 20.96 -22.16
CA ALA A 91 10.56 20.06 -22.13
C ALA A 91 11.83 20.70 -21.56
N ASP A 92 11.68 21.69 -20.65
CA ASP A 92 12.80 22.37 -20.00
C ASP A 92 13.42 21.55 -18.86
N GLY A 93 12.81 20.43 -18.51
CA GLY A 93 13.26 19.55 -17.43
C GLY A 93 12.82 20.00 -16.04
N LYS A 94 11.73 20.77 -15.94
CA LYS A 94 11.03 21.13 -14.71
C LYS A 94 9.52 20.89 -14.87
N ALA A 95 8.86 20.69 -13.74
CA ALA A 95 7.41 20.59 -13.72
C ALA A 95 6.75 21.96 -13.91
N ASP A 96 5.93 22.12 -14.94
CA ASP A 96 5.13 23.33 -15.22
C ASP A 96 4.00 23.54 -14.21
N GLY A 97 3.60 22.48 -13.52
CA GLY A 97 2.49 22.52 -12.59
C GLY A 97 2.23 21.18 -11.93
N ARG A 98 1.11 21.12 -11.22
CA ARG A 98 0.68 19.93 -10.48
C ARG A 98 -0.83 19.77 -10.60
N THR A 99 -1.26 18.60 -11.07
CA THR A 99 -2.68 18.24 -11.16
C THR A 99 -2.94 16.94 -10.41
N THR A 100 -3.85 16.96 -9.43
CA THR A 100 -4.27 15.73 -8.75
C THR A 100 -5.22 14.95 -9.66
N ILE A 101 -4.87 13.69 -9.95
CA ILE A 101 -5.67 12.79 -10.79
C ILE A 101 -6.57 11.91 -9.92
N LEU A 102 -6.01 11.35 -8.86
CA LEU A 102 -6.75 10.54 -7.90
C LEU A 102 -6.40 11.00 -6.48
N SER A 103 -7.40 10.94 -5.60
CA SER A 103 -7.25 11.22 -4.17
C SER A 103 -8.07 10.20 -3.36
N GLY A 104 -7.65 9.95 -2.13
CA GLY A 104 -8.34 9.02 -1.22
C GLY A 104 -7.55 7.75 -0.93
N PHE A 105 -6.26 7.73 -1.23
CA PHE A 105 -5.37 6.70 -0.71
C PHE A 105 -5.19 6.90 0.80
N GLY A 106 -5.21 5.82 1.57
CA GLY A 106 -5.04 5.88 3.02
C GLY A 106 -3.59 6.10 3.44
N THR A 107 -3.41 6.59 4.67
CA THR A 107 -2.10 6.88 5.28
C THR A 107 -2.00 6.32 6.71
N GLY A 108 -2.60 5.15 6.94
CA GLY A 108 -2.65 4.56 8.29
C GLY A 108 -1.27 4.18 8.84
N ASP A 109 -0.29 3.96 7.96
CA ASP A 109 1.10 3.65 8.28
C ASP A 109 1.98 4.13 7.11
N THR A 110 2.79 5.16 7.31
CA THR A 110 3.60 5.76 6.23
C THR A 110 4.63 4.80 5.64
N HIS A 111 4.94 3.69 6.31
CA HIS A 111 5.77 2.60 5.77
C HIS A 111 5.07 1.75 4.70
N GLN A 112 3.76 1.92 4.54
CA GLN A 112 2.86 1.07 3.77
C GLN A 112 2.01 1.86 2.77
N ASP A 113 2.22 3.17 2.67
CA ASP A 113 1.55 4.05 1.73
C ASP A 113 1.71 3.58 0.28
N ALA A 114 0.85 4.13 -0.60
CA ALA A 114 0.86 3.78 -2.01
C ALA A 114 2.22 4.10 -2.66
N ASN A 115 2.82 3.12 -3.34
CA ASN A 115 4.22 3.17 -3.76
C ASN A 115 4.49 2.40 -5.06
N SER A 116 5.73 2.55 -5.57
CA SER A 116 6.28 1.74 -6.66
C SER A 116 5.45 1.74 -7.93
N LEU A 117 5.12 2.94 -8.41
CA LEU A 117 4.43 3.15 -9.67
C LEU A 117 5.25 2.58 -10.84
N ARG A 118 4.58 1.87 -11.77
CA ARG A 118 5.18 1.28 -12.96
C ARG A 118 4.18 1.14 -14.11
N TRP A 119 4.64 1.30 -15.35
CA TRP A 119 3.85 0.91 -16.52
C TRP A 119 3.76 -0.60 -16.65
N GLY A 120 2.54 -1.11 -16.81
CA GLY A 120 2.27 -2.49 -17.20
C GLY A 120 2.21 -2.65 -18.73
N PRO A 121 2.34 -3.89 -19.24
CA PRO A 121 2.28 -4.19 -20.67
C PRO A 121 0.91 -3.90 -21.30
N ASP A 122 -0.11 -3.68 -20.48
CA ASP A 122 -1.47 -3.31 -20.88
C ASP A 122 -1.66 -1.78 -21.00
N GLY A 123 -0.60 -1.00 -20.89
CA GLY A 123 -0.65 0.47 -20.97
C GLY A 123 -1.41 1.11 -19.80
N CYS A 124 -1.44 0.43 -18.66
CA CYS A 124 -1.96 0.94 -17.39
C CYS A 124 -0.82 1.15 -16.41
N LEU A 125 -1.00 2.08 -15.47
CA LEU A 125 -0.11 2.26 -14.34
C LEU A 125 -0.46 1.27 -13.24
N TRP A 126 0.54 0.60 -12.71
CA TRP A 126 0.43 -0.37 -11.64
C TRP A 126 1.24 0.10 -10.44
N PHE A 127 0.68 -0.02 -9.25
CA PHE A 127 1.33 0.40 -8.00
C PHE A 127 0.78 -0.42 -6.84
N THR A 128 1.41 -0.32 -5.69
CA THR A 128 1.09 -1.15 -4.53
C THR A 128 0.79 -0.31 -3.29
N GLN A 129 0.09 -0.89 -2.33
CA GLN A 129 -0.02 -0.36 -0.96
C GLN A 129 0.09 -1.53 0.04
N GLY A 130 0.28 -1.23 1.32
CA GLY A 130 0.46 -2.22 2.38
C GLY A 130 -0.73 -2.40 3.35
N TYR A 131 -0.50 -3.18 4.39
CA TYR A 131 -1.52 -3.81 5.25
C TYR A 131 -2.37 -2.84 6.08
N HIS A 132 -1.78 -1.76 6.58
CA HIS A 132 -2.46 -0.78 7.43
C HIS A 132 -3.10 0.37 6.64
N ILE A 133 -3.22 0.22 5.31
CA ILE A 133 -3.82 1.22 4.44
C ILE A 133 -5.24 0.82 4.08
N TRP A 134 -6.18 1.76 4.27
CA TRP A 134 -7.54 1.68 3.75
C TRP A 134 -7.75 2.82 2.75
N SER A 135 -7.95 2.45 1.50
CA SER A 135 -8.04 3.40 0.40
C SER A 135 -9.43 3.34 -0.21
N TYR A 136 -10.06 4.52 -0.30
CA TYR A 136 -11.39 4.74 -0.87
C TYR A 136 -11.26 5.87 -1.88
N VAL A 137 -11.12 5.51 -3.15
CA VAL A 137 -10.83 6.46 -4.23
C VAL A 137 -12.07 6.60 -5.08
N GLU A 138 -12.61 7.81 -5.15
CA GLU A 138 -13.71 8.13 -6.04
C GLU A 138 -13.20 8.26 -7.47
N THR A 139 -13.88 7.59 -8.41
CA THR A 139 -13.58 7.68 -9.85
C THR A 139 -14.88 7.92 -10.62
N PRO A 140 -14.81 8.34 -11.89
CA PRO A 140 -15.98 8.40 -12.77
C PRO A 140 -16.71 7.05 -12.92
N HIS A 141 -16.07 5.94 -12.57
CA HIS A 141 -16.62 4.58 -12.63
C HIS A 141 -17.18 4.09 -11.28
N GLY A 142 -17.23 4.97 -10.28
CA GLY A 142 -17.65 4.67 -8.92
C GLY A 142 -16.48 4.55 -7.94
N LEU A 143 -16.78 4.05 -6.74
CA LEU A 143 -15.82 3.91 -5.66
C LEU A 143 -14.89 2.71 -5.90
N ALA A 144 -13.59 2.99 -6.03
CA ALA A 144 -12.54 1.99 -6.05
C ALA A 144 -11.99 1.83 -4.63
N GLU A 145 -11.99 0.59 -4.12
CA GLU A 145 -11.53 0.28 -2.78
C GLU A 145 -10.39 -0.73 -2.79
N LEU A 146 -9.41 -0.53 -1.91
CA LEU A 146 -8.40 -1.51 -1.57
C LEU A 146 -8.15 -1.38 -0.07
N ASN A 147 -8.48 -2.45 0.65
CA ASN A 147 -8.43 -2.50 2.09
C ASN A 147 -7.31 -3.45 2.45
N ARG A 148 -6.27 -2.91 3.10
CA ARG A 148 -4.99 -3.57 3.34
C ARG A 148 -4.15 -3.67 2.07
N SER A 149 -3.16 -4.55 2.14
CA SER A 149 -2.16 -4.70 1.11
C SER A 149 -2.75 -5.31 -0.17
N GLY A 150 -2.26 -4.82 -1.30
CA GLY A 150 -2.70 -5.25 -2.61
C GLY A 150 -2.05 -4.44 -3.72
N VAL A 151 -2.61 -4.58 -4.92
CA VAL A 151 -2.10 -3.97 -6.14
C VAL A 151 -3.20 -3.13 -6.78
N TRP A 152 -2.86 -1.92 -7.18
CA TRP A 152 -3.68 -1.05 -7.98
C TRP A 152 -3.30 -1.13 -9.45
N ARG A 153 -4.29 -0.99 -10.32
CA ARG A 153 -4.14 -0.82 -11.77
C ARG A 153 -4.98 0.37 -12.20
N PHE A 154 -4.33 1.41 -12.67
CA PHE A 154 -4.94 2.65 -13.09
C PHE A 154 -4.75 2.88 -14.58
N ASN A 155 -5.84 3.17 -15.29
CA ASN A 155 -5.79 3.58 -16.68
C ASN A 155 -6.00 5.11 -16.77
N PRO A 156 -4.95 5.90 -17.03
CA PRO A 156 -5.07 7.37 -17.05
C PRO A 156 -5.97 7.90 -18.17
N ARG A 157 -6.16 7.14 -19.27
CA ARG A 157 -7.02 7.55 -20.39
C ARG A 157 -8.51 7.44 -20.08
N THR A 158 -8.88 6.50 -19.22
CA THR A 158 -10.29 6.23 -18.89
C THR A 158 -10.64 6.61 -17.45
N LEU A 159 -9.64 6.97 -16.65
CA LEU A 159 -9.74 7.19 -15.20
C LEU A 159 -10.28 5.98 -14.44
N ARG A 160 -10.11 4.78 -14.99
CA ARG A 160 -10.51 3.53 -14.35
C ARG A 160 -9.42 3.06 -13.40
N LEU A 161 -9.79 2.84 -12.14
CA LEU A 161 -8.94 2.28 -11.11
C LEU A 161 -9.51 0.93 -10.66
N ASP A 162 -8.76 -0.15 -10.91
CA ASP A 162 -9.10 -1.49 -10.47
C ASP A 162 -8.11 -1.94 -9.37
N SER A 163 -8.61 -2.63 -8.34
CA SER A 163 -7.79 -3.26 -7.30
C SER A 163 -7.68 -4.77 -7.48
N PHE A 164 -6.49 -5.30 -7.21
CA PHE A 164 -6.16 -6.72 -7.28
C PHE A 164 -5.49 -7.17 -5.98
N LEU A 165 -5.55 -8.48 -5.72
CA LEU A 165 -4.85 -9.11 -4.60
C LEU A 165 -5.13 -8.43 -3.23
N ASN A 166 -6.38 -8.00 -3.04
CA ASN A 166 -6.89 -7.34 -1.85
C ASN A 166 -6.80 -8.24 -0.60
N GLU A 167 -7.04 -7.66 0.58
CA GLU A 167 -6.97 -8.34 1.88
C GLU A 167 -5.61 -9.01 2.12
N SER A 168 -4.53 -8.38 1.66
CA SER A 168 -3.14 -8.85 1.82
C SER A 168 -2.77 -10.08 1.00
N ALA A 169 -3.52 -10.38 -0.07
CA ALA A 169 -3.18 -11.48 -0.96
C ALA A 169 -1.88 -11.24 -1.77
N ALA A 170 -1.39 -10.00 -1.83
CA ALA A 170 -0.10 -9.65 -2.42
C ALA A 170 1.09 -9.72 -1.43
N GLY A 171 0.86 -10.07 -0.15
CA GLY A 171 1.82 -9.94 0.96
C GLY A 171 1.38 -8.83 1.92
N LEU A 172 2.03 -8.65 3.09
CA LEU A 172 1.58 -7.63 4.06
C LEU A 172 2.11 -6.23 3.73
N ASN A 173 3.30 -6.12 3.15
CA ASN A 173 3.87 -4.86 2.73
C ASN A 173 4.41 -5.00 1.31
N CYS A 174 3.56 -4.68 0.34
CA CYS A 174 3.94 -4.73 -1.06
C CYS A 174 4.72 -3.47 -1.45
N TRP A 175 5.85 -3.68 -2.13
CA TRP A 175 6.77 -2.63 -2.56
C TRP A 175 7.10 -2.70 -4.04
N GLY A 176 6.30 -3.37 -4.85
CA GLY A 176 6.43 -3.27 -6.30
C GLY A 176 5.85 -4.43 -7.08
N THR A 177 5.81 -4.20 -8.40
CA THR A 177 5.39 -5.15 -9.41
C THR A 177 6.45 -5.24 -10.51
N ALA A 178 6.62 -6.44 -11.07
CA ALA A 178 7.51 -6.70 -12.19
C ALA A 178 6.84 -7.67 -13.18
N TRP A 179 7.14 -7.49 -14.46
CA TRP A 179 6.66 -8.37 -15.52
C TRP A 179 7.82 -9.14 -16.12
N ASP A 180 7.56 -10.39 -16.49
CA ASP A 180 8.44 -11.15 -17.37
C ASP A 180 8.07 -10.95 -18.84
N ASP A 181 8.88 -11.50 -19.74
CA ASP A 181 8.71 -11.42 -21.19
C ASP A 181 7.40 -12.06 -21.69
N GLN A 182 6.72 -12.82 -20.83
CA GLN A 182 5.42 -13.44 -21.11
C GLN A 182 4.26 -12.64 -20.48
N ALA A 183 4.53 -11.39 -20.08
CA ALA A 183 3.60 -10.46 -19.46
C ALA A 183 2.97 -10.98 -18.15
N ARG A 184 3.63 -11.91 -17.44
CA ARG A 184 3.17 -12.31 -16.10
C ARG A 184 3.68 -11.33 -15.06
N CYS A 185 2.76 -10.82 -14.25
CA CYS A 185 3.10 -9.95 -13.13
C CYS A 185 3.51 -10.76 -11.90
N SER A 186 4.61 -10.33 -11.26
CA SER A 186 5.07 -10.75 -9.93
C SER A 186 5.00 -9.56 -8.97
N THR A 187 4.63 -9.81 -7.72
CA THR A 187 4.61 -8.81 -6.65
C THR A 187 5.79 -9.02 -5.70
N ALA A 188 6.44 -7.92 -5.31
CA ALA A 188 7.46 -7.92 -4.27
C ALA A 188 6.82 -7.48 -2.94
N ALA A 189 6.91 -8.31 -1.90
CA ALA A 189 6.33 -8.00 -0.60
C ALA A 189 7.06 -8.67 0.57
N GLY A 190 7.05 -8.02 1.74
CA GLY A 190 7.41 -8.62 3.03
C GLY A 190 6.20 -8.75 3.97
N PRO A 191 6.25 -9.55 5.07
CA PRO A 191 7.12 -10.69 5.40
C PRO A 191 6.58 -12.02 4.86
N THR A 192 5.60 -12.00 3.95
CA THR A 192 5.06 -13.20 3.30
C THR A 192 5.23 -13.07 1.79
N MET A 193 6.25 -13.73 1.23
CA MET A 193 6.39 -13.89 -0.22
C MET A 193 5.24 -14.75 -0.74
N ARG A 194 4.18 -14.11 -1.23
CA ARG A 194 3.24 -14.74 -2.15
C ARG A 194 3.28 -13.94 -3.44
N CYS A 195 4.05 -14.45 -4.40
CA CYS A 195 3.97 -13.97 -5.78
C CYS A 195 2.62 -14.42 -6.34
N GLY A 196 1.67 -13.50 -6.42
CA GLY A 196 0.38 -13.73 -7.07
C GLY A 196 0.43 -13.18 -8.49
N ILE A 197 0.07 -14.00 -9.48
CA ILE A 197 -0.15 -13.53 -10.85
C ILE A 197 -1.56 -12.94 -10.92
N PRO A 198 -1.74 -11.61 -11.02
CA PRO A 198 -3.04 -11.05 -11.39
C PRO A 198 -3.38 -11.53 -12.81
N ARG A 199 -4.44 -12.34 -12.94
CA ARG A 199 -4.94 -12.78 -14.24
C ARG A 199 -5.86 -11.70 -14.82
N PRO A 200 -5.68 -11.26 -16.07
CA PRO A 200 -6.66 -10.41 -16.75
C PRO A 200 -8.05 -11.08 -16.68
N GLY A 201 -9.03 -10.41 -16.09
CA GLY A 201 -10.37 -10.96 -15.84
C GLY A 201 -10.67 -11.31 -14.37
N SER A 202 -9.70 -11.23 -13.45
CA SER A 202 -9.98 -11.34 -12.01
C SER A 202 -10.53 -10.03 -11.44
N SER A 203 -11.56 -9.46 -12.07
CA SER A 203 -12.36 -8.37 -11.51
C SER A 203 -13.46 -8.95 -10.63
N ARG A 204 -13.34 -8.81 -9.30
CA ARG A 204 -14.37 -9.02 -8.24
C ARG A 204 -15.23 -10.31 -8.24
N ARG A 205 -15.16 -11.20 -9.22
CA ARG A 205 -15.82 -12.51 -9.23
C ARG A 205 -14.77 -13.59 -9.10
N CYS A 206 -14.97 -14.50 -8.16
CA CYS A 206 -14.12 -15.66 -7.87
C CYS A 206 -12.91 -15.41 -6.96
N MET A 207 -13.14 -14.83 -5.79
CA MET A 207 -12.79 -15.58 -4.58
C MET A 207 -14.12 -16.13 -4.04
N PRO A 208 -14.30 -17.45 -3.85
CA PRO A 208 -15.39 -17.91 -3.03
C PRO A 208 -15.25 -17.18 -1.70
N LYS A 209 -16.33 -16.57 -1.19
CA LYS A 209 -16.42 -16.26 0.23
C LYS A 209 -15.97 -17.55 0.92
N ARG A 210 -14.81 -17.54 1.57
CA ARG A 210 -14.41 -18.67 2.42
C ARG A 210 -15.50 -18.71 3.46
N SER A 211 -16.46 -19.63 3.29
CA SER A 211 -17.49 -19.86 4.28
C SER A 211 -16.74 -20.07 5.58
N ARG A 212 -17.00 -19.22 6.57
CA ARG A 212 -16.54 -19.46 7.94
C ARG A 212 -16.78 -20.94 8.23
N PRO A 213 -15.80 -21.71 8.72
CA PRO A 213 -16.09 -23.06 9.13
C PRO A 213 -17.23 -22.98 10.13
N ALA A 214 -18.37 -23.57 9.79
CA ALA A 214 -19.40 -23.84 10.77
C ALA A 214 -18.70 -24.69 11.82
N TRP A 215 -18.63 -24.18 13.05
CA TRP A 215 -18.18 -24.95 14.20
C TRP A 215 -19.16 -26.12 14.34
N ARG A 216 -18.85 -27.25 13.69
CA ARG A 216 -19.45 -28.53 14.02
C ARG A 216 -18.88 -28.88 15.38
N THR A 217 -19.67 -28.68 16.43
CA THR A 217 -19.46 -29.31 17.73
C THR A 217 -19.49 -30.82 17.55
N ARG A 218 -18.32 -31.41 17.27
CA ARG A 218 -18.06 -32.83 17.49
C ARG A 218 -17.33 -32.97 18.83
N GLY A 219 -18.11 -33.37 19.84
CA GLY A 219 -17.64 -34.10 21.01
C GLY A 219 -16.43 -33.53 21.74
N ALA A 220 -16.60 -32.41 22.45
CA ALA A 220 -15.80 -32.18 23.64
C ALA A 220 -16.27 -33.18 24.71
N ARG A 221 -15.45 -34.18 25.01
CA ARG A 221 -15.63 -35.03 26.20
C ARG A 221 -15.56 -34.09 27.40
N ALA A 222 -16.63 -34.10 28.20
CA ALA A 222 -16.68 -33.39 29.46
C ALA A 222 -15.54 -33.87 30.35
N TRP A 223 -14.63 -32.96 30.70
CA TRP A 223 -13.70 -33.15 31.80
C TRP A 223 -14.47 -32.86 33.08
N SER A 224 -14.92 -33.90 33.76
CA SER A 224 -15.57 -33.83 35.08
C SER A 224 -14.51 -34.01 36.17
N PRO A 225 -14.30 -33.04 37.07
CA PRO A 225 -13.50 -33.29 38.27
C PRO A 225 -14.32 -34.18 39.22
N ARG A 226 -13.88 -35.43 39.38
CA ARG A 226 -14.40 -36.34 40.41
C ARG A 226 -13.86 -35.89 41.77
N PHE A 227 -14.64 -35.11 42.50
CA PHE A 227 -14.56 -35.10 43.96
C PHE A 227 -15.23 -36.38 44.47
N SER A 228 -14.42 -37.30 44.98
CA SER A 228 -14.90 -38.48 45.71
C SER A 228 -15.55 -38.02 47.01
N GLN A 229 -16.85 -38.25 47.14
CA GLN A 229 -17.53 -38.18 48.43
C GLN A 229 -17.06 -39.35 49.30
N GLN A 230 -16.44 -39.05 50.44
CA GLN A 230 -16.34 -39.98 51.56
C GLN A 230 -17.65 -39.96 52.36
N PRO A 231 -18.11 -41.11 52.89
CA PRO A 231 -19.35 -41.20 53.64
C PRO A 231 -19.21 -40.62 55.07
N PRO A 232 -20.33 -40.20 55.71
CA PRO A 232 -20.27 -39.54 57.01
C PRO A 232 -20.12 -40.56 58.15
N ALA A 233 -19.22 -40.26 59.10
CA ALA A 233 -19.21 -40.86 60.43
C ALA A 233 -19.92 -39.90 61.39
N GLY A 234 -20.85 -40.42 62.20
CA GLY A 234 -21.72 -39.62 63.07
C GLY A 234 -21.07 -39.12 64.37
N GLY A 235 -21.82 -38.28 65.10
CA GLY A 235 -21.67 -38.10 66.55
C GLY A 235 -21.57 -36.67 67.09
N THR A 236 -22.73 -36.15 67.54
CA THR A 236 -22.96 -35.31 68.75
C THR A 236 -22.44 -33.85 68.88
N ALA A 237 -23.44 -32.94 68.94
CA ALA A 237 -23.81 -32.05 70.08
C ALA A 237 -23.36 -30.57 70.16
N ARG A 238 -24.40 -29.70 70.34
CA ARG A 238 -24.48 -28.35 70.96
C ARG A 238 -23.77 -27.18 70.23
N GLY A 239 -24.30 -25.97 70.07
CA GLY A 239 -25.52 -25.27 70.47
C GLY A 239 -25.30 -23.74 70.37
N ALA A 240 -26.35 -22.96 70.04
CA ALA A 240 -26.51 -21.48 70.21
C ALA A 240 -25.51 -20.55 69.46
N ALA A 241 -25.78 -19.31 69.02
CA ALA A 241 -26.87 -18.34 69.10
C ALA A 241 -26.72 -17.33 67.91
N GLU A 242 -27.80 -16.58 67.62
CA GLU A 242 -27.91 -15.11 67.32
C GLU A 242 -26.72 -14.33 66.72
N GLU A 243 -26.81 -13.27 65.91
CA GLU A 243 -27.85 -12.34 65.45
C GLU A 243 -27.20 -11.37 64.42
N HIS A 244 -28.03 -10.61 63.68
CA HIS A 244 -27.77 -9.26 63.13
C HIS A 244 -26.65 -9.03 62.09
N LEU A 245 -26.65 -8.02 61.20
CA LEU A 245 -27.60 -7.16 60.47
C LEU A 245 -26.68 -6.26 59.59
N LEU A 246 -27.14 -5.82 58.40
CA LEU A 246 -26.77 -4.59 57.63
C LEU A 246 -25.31 -4.05 57.73
N HIS A 247 -24.55 -3.90 56.65
CA HIS A 247 -24.71 -2.91 55.58
C HIS A 247 -23.67 -3.16 54.47
#